data_AF-A0A800M732-F1
#
_entry.id   AF-A0A800M732-F1
#
_cell.length_a   1.000
_cell.length_b   1.000
_cell.length_c   1.000
_cell.angle_alpha   90.00
_cell.angle_beta   90.00
_cell.angle_gamma   90.00
#
_symmetry.space_group_name_H-M   'P 1'
#
loop_
_entity.id
_entity.type
_entity.pdbx_description
1 polymer ?
#
loop_
_entity_poly.entity_id
_entity_poly.type
_entity_poly.pdbx_seq_one_letter_code
_entity_poly.pdbx_strand_id
1 'polypeptide(L)'
;MKRLILIAVVLLLLGSMGYFATQNSHNVSLNFFGNFSIQLSVWMVIAGSFVAGWVLTEIWQFISHPQRFVQSFLGKFSRYKDNKKQQITQNFEDASLLRDPKQVSKSYNKLLNQETPLSIRVQYIEQLRYEKSAEEMLKKYAELRTKFQGNLQVLLPYLKLACEVSEWDLAERLSHEILRITPDHPDALEGLRQFYITRQDWVGCIGQERELLKKFSGSLITKNISLTHEDHLQKALRQDPKCLSNWSFRYLPQKRDKKNDKPLEAIGEAAQLQKSGMFLEAARVLKEAFERTAFPELLELLEEV
;
A
#
# COMPACT_ATOMS: atom_id res chain seq x y z
N MET A 1 -45.12 -16.14 9.93
CA MET A 1 -46.57 -16.40 9.79
C MET A 1 -47.27 -16.68 11.12
N LYS A 2 -46.88 -17.71 11.91
CA LYS A 2 -47.54 -18.02 13.20
C LYS A 2 -47.68 -16.84 14.19
N ARG A 3 -46.65 -15.97 14.30
CA ARG A 3 -46.68 -14.78 15.18
C ARG A 3 -47.64 -13.68 14.70
N LEU A 4 -47.78 -13.49 13.37
CA LEU A 4 -48.70 -12.49 12.80
C LEU A 4 -50.17 -12.92 12.95
N ILE A 5 -50.45 -14.22 12.82
CA ILE A 5 -51.79 -14.79 13.04
C ILE A 5 -52.18 -14.64 14.51
N LEU A 6 -51.25 -14.90 15.45
CA LEU A 6 -51.50 -14.74 16.88
C LEU A 6 -51.83 -13.27 17.23
N ILE A 7 -51.09 -12.30 16.68
CA ILE A 7 -51.34 -10.87 16.89
C ILE A 7 -52.71 -10.46 16.33
N ALA A 8 -53.06 -10.94 15.13
CA ALA A 8 -54.36 -10.66 14.52
C ALA A 8 -55.52 -11.21 15.36
N VAL A 9 -55.39 -12.42 15.92
CA VAL A 9 -56.39 -13.03 16.80
C VAL A 9 -56.51 -12.26 18.12
N VAL A 10 -55.40 -11.81 18.70
CA VAL A 10 -55.41 -11.00 19.93
C VAL A 10 -56.05 -9.64 19.69
N LEU A 11 -55.78 -8.98 18.55
CA LEU A 11 -56.42 -7.71 18.19
C LEU A 11 -57.93 -7.87 17.94
N LEU A 12 -58.35 -8.97 17.31
CA LEU A 12 -59.76 -9.30 17.11
C LEU A 12 -60.48 -9.55 18.44
N LEU A 13 -59.85 -10.28 19.36
CA LEU A 13 -60.39 -10.54 20.70
C LEU A 13 -60.47 -9.24 21.52
N LEU A 14 -59.43 -8.40 21.50
CA LEU A 14 -59.45 -7.11 22.20
C LEU A 14 -60.49 -6.15 21.61
N GLY A 15 -60.65 -6.14 20.28
CA GLY A 15 -61.64 -5.33 19.58
C GLY A 15 -63.08 -5.78 19.88
N SER A 16 -63.36 -7.09 19.90
CA SER A 16 -64.67 -7.61 20.25
C SER A 16 -64.99 -7.38 21.73
N MET A 17 -64.02 -7.56 22.62
CA MET A 17 -64.18 -7.28 24.05
C MET A 17 -64.43 -5.78 24.32
N GLY A 18 -63.78 -4.89 23.57
CA GLY A 18 -64.02 -3.44 23.63
C GLY A 18 -65.43 -3.06 23.17
N TYR A 19 -65.96 -3.72 22.13
CA TYR A 19 -67.32 -3.51 21.64
C TYR A 19 -68.40 -3.99 22.63
N PHE A 20 -68.19 -5.14 23.29
CA PHE A 20 -69.12 -5.61 24.33
C PHE A 20 -69.04 -4.77 25.62
N ALA A 21 -67.89 -4.16 25.90
CA ALA A 21 -67.70 -3.31 27.07
C ALA A 21 -68.39 -1.93 26.96
N THR A 22 -68.50 -1.36 25.76
CA THR A 22 -69.27 -0.11 25.56
C THR A 22 -70.78 -0.33 25.75
N GLN A 23 -71.25 -1.56 25.59
CA GLN A 23 -72.65 -1.96 25.82
C GLN A 23 -72.97 -2.23 27.31
N ASN A 24 -71.98 -2.53 28.16
CA ASN A 24 -72.17 -2.81 29.59
C ASN A 24 -71.21 -1.98 30.47
N SER A 25 -71.63 -0.77 30.84
CA SER A 25 -70.85 0.22 31.60
C SER A 25 -70.90 0.01 33.12
N HIS A 26 -70.65 -1.21 33.59
CA HIS A 26 -70.45 -1.41 35.02
C HIS A 26 -69.08 -0.83 35.43
N ASN A 27 -69.09 0.16 36.32
CA ASN A 27 -67.89 0.77 36.87
C ASN A 27 -67.43 0.00 38.11
N VAL A 28 -66.13 -0.32 38.18
CA VAL A 28 -65.52 -0.98 39.32
C VAL A 28 -64.69 0.05 40.09
N SER A 29 -64.90 0.14 41.41
CA SER A 29 -64.05 0.93 42.28
C SER A 29 -62.81 0.12 42.67
N LEU A 30 -61.65 0.49 42.12
CA LEU A 30 -60.36 -0.03 42.56
C LEU A 30 -59.87 0.80 43.73
N ASN A 31 -59.80 0.16 44.90
CA ASN A 31 -59.24 0.77 46.10
C ASN A 31 -57.73 0.54 46.10
N PHE A 32 -56.97 1.62 45.97
CA PHE A 32 -55.53 1.60 46.23
C PHE A 32 -55.28 1.98 47.69
N PHE A 33 -54.23 1.41 48.30
CA PHE A 33 -53.87 1.55 49.72
C PHE A 33 -54.38 2.85 50.38
N GLY A 34 -55.31 2.72 51.35
CA GLY A 34 -55.96 3.84 52.05
C GLY A 34 -57.33 4.22 51.48
N ASN A 35 -57.69 5.51 51.59
CA ASN A 35 -59.01 6.07 51.20
C ASN A 35 -59.11 6.50 49.73
N PHE A 36 -58.16 6.14 48.86
CA PHE A 36 -58.17 6.52 47.45
C PHE A 36 -58.82 5.43 46.59
N SER A 37 -60.04 5.69 46.12
CA SER A 37 -60.76 4.83 45.19
C SER A 37 -60.86 5.51 43.82
N ILE A 38 -60.40 4.82 42.77
CA ILE A 38 -60.59 5.27 41.37
C ILE A 38 -61.67 4.38 40.75
N GLN A 39 -62.71 4.99 40.20
CA GLN A 39 -63.72 4.27 39.43
C GLN A 39 -63.21 4.11 38.00
N LEU A 40 -62.96 2.87 37.61
CA LEU A 40 -62.53 2.51 36.25
C LEU A 40 -63.57 1.59 35.64
N SER A 41 -63.73 1.66 34.32
CA SER A 41 -64.56 0.69 33.60
C SER A 41 -63.89 -0.69 33.64
N VAL A 42 -64.68 -1.76 33.77
CA VAL A 42 -64.18 -3.15 33.83
C VAL A 42 -63.19 -3.46 32.71
N TRP A 43 -63.43 -2.94 31.51
CA TRP A 43 -62.56 -3.19 30.37
C TRP A 43 -61.18 -2.52 30.48
N MET A 44 -61.08 -1.35 31.10
CA MET A 44 -59.76 -0.75 31.37
C MET A 44 -58.94 -1.58 32.36
N VAL A 45 -59.60 -2.24 33.31
CA VAL A 45 -58.94 -3.15 34.28
C VAL A 45 -58.46 -4.43 33.59
N ILE A 46 -59.28 -4.99 32.70
CA ILE A 46 -58.92 -6.18 31.90
C ILE A 46 -57.78 -5.84 30.93
N ALA A 47 -57.91 -4.77 30.14
CA ALA A 47 -56.86 -4.34 29.22
C ALA A 47 -55.56 -3.98 29.97
N GLY A 48 -55.67 -3.26 31.09
CA GLY A 48 -54.56 -2.91 31.96
C GLY A 48 -53.85 -4.13 32.54
N SER A 49 -54.58 -5.16 32.97
CA SER A 49 -54.00 -6.41 33.49
C SER A 49 -53.35 -7.27 32.40
N PHE A 50 -53.89 -7.29 31.18
CA PHE A 50 -53.23 -7.95 30.05
C PHE A 50 -51.93 -7.24 29.65
N VAL A 51 -51.93 -5.91 29.59
CA VAL A 51 -50.72 -5.13 29.31
C VAL A 51 -49.71 -5.29 30.45
N ALA A 52 -50.15 -5.23 31.70
CA ALA A 52 -49.28 -5.46 32.86
C ALA A 52 -48.70 -6.88 32.86
N GLY A 53 -49.51 -7.89 32.52
CA GLY A 53 -49.07 -9.28 32.36
C GLY A 53 -48.04 -9.43 31.25
N TRP A 54 -48.27 -8.82 30.08
CA TRP A 54 -47.31 -8.80 28.98
C TRP A 54 -45.99 -8.12 29.40
N VAL A 55 -46.06 -6.95 30.03
CA VAL A 55 -44.90 -6.21 30.51
C VAL A 55 -44.12 -7.02 31.55
N LEU A 56 -44.80 -7.67 32.50
CA LEU A 56 -44.18 -8.57 33.48
C LEU A 56 -43.52 -9.77 32.79
N THR A 57 -44.13 -10.35 31.76
CA THR A 57 -43.52 -11.48 31.02
C THR A 57 -42.30 -11.07 30.20
N GLU A 58 -42.30 -9.89 29.59
CA GLU A 58 -41.14 -9.36 28.86
C GLU A 58 -40.01 -8.97 29.82
N ILE A 59 -40.33 -8.34 30.96
CA ILE A 59 -39.36 -8.05 32.02
C ILE A 59 -38.81 -9.35 32.62
N TRP A 60 -39.64 -10.37 32.82
CA TRP A 60 -39.19 -11.67 33.32
C TRP A 60 -38.31 -12.39 32.29
N GLN A 61 -38.64 -12.37 31.00
CA GLN A 61 -37.77 -12.88 29.94
C GLN A 61 -36.46 -12.11 29.84
N PHE A 62 -36.49 -10.79 30.07
CA PHE A 62 -35.33 -9.93 30.12
C PHE A 62 -34.38 -10.29 31.29
N ILE A 63 -34.93 -10.53 32.49
CA ILE A 63 -34.17 -10.93 33.70
C ILE A 63 -33.71 -12.39 33.65
N SER A 64 -34.50 -13.29 33.06
CA SER A 64 -34.21 -14.74 33.04
C SER A 64 -33.22 -15.15 31.94
N HIS A 65 -33.10 -14.39 30.84
CA HIS A 65 -32.17 -14.68 29.75
C HIS A 65 -31.28 -13.49 29.33
N PRO A 66 -30.56 -12.84 30.27
CA PRO A 66 -29.78 -11.64 30.00
C PRO A 66 -28.64 -11.91 29.00
N GLN A 67 -28.05 -13.10 29.02
CA GLN A 67 -26.97 -13.49 28.11
C GLN A 67 -27.41 -13.51 26.63
N ARG A 68 -28.62 -13.99 26.31
CA ARG A 68 -29.12 -14.02 24.92
C ARG A 68 -29.40 -12.63 24.39
N PHE A 69 -29.95 -11.75 25.23
CA PHE A 69 -30.20 -10.36 24.85
C PHE A 69 -28.88 -9.61 24.63
N VAL A 70 -27.95 -9.68 25.59
CA VAL A 70 -26.63 -9.05 25.50
C VAL A 70 -25.89 -9.55 24.26
N GLN A 71 -25.89 -10.85 23.98
CA GLN A 71 -25.30 -11.39 22.75
C GLN A 71 -25.99 -10.90 21.49
N SER A 72 -27.33 -10.81 21.46
CA SER A 72 -28.07 -10.32 20.29
C SER A 72 -27.87 -8.82 20.05
N PHE A 73 -27.75 -8.02 21.11
CA PHE A 73 -27.62 -6.57 21.04
C PHE A 73 -26.17 -6.17 20.77
N LEU A 74 -25.20 -6.75 21.49
CA LEU A 74 -23.77 -6.59 21.19
C LEU A 74 -23.44 -7.13 19.79
N GLY A 75 -24.07 -8.24 19.37
CA GLY A 75 -23.91 -8.79 18.03
C GLY A 75 -24.48 -7.88 16.93
N LYS A 76 -25.63 -7.24 17.16
CA LYS A 76 -26.19 -6.25 16.21
C LYS A 76 -25.37 -4.95 16.20
N PHE A 77 -24.89 -4.50 17.36
CA PHE A 77 -24.10 -3.28 17.48
C PHE A 77 -22.71 -3.43 16.86
N SER A 78 -22.03 -4.56 17.09
CA SER A 78 -20.78 -4.90 16.41
C SER A 78 -20.97 -4.96 14.90
N ARG A 79 -21.97 -5.70 14.40
CA ARG A 79 -22.31 -5.71 12.96
C ARG A 79 -22.59 -4.33 12.39
N TYR A 80 -23.31 -3.48 13.12
CA TYR A 80 -23.54 -2.09 12.69
C TYR A 80 -22.23 -1.29 12.59
N LYS A 81 -21.36 -1.41 13.61
CA LYS A 81 -20.04 -0.76 13.63
C LYS A 81 -19.17 -1.26 12.47
N ASP A 82 -19.15 -2.56 12.23
CA ASP A 82 -18.37 -3.20 11.17
C ASP A 82 -18.89 -2.79 9.79
N ASN A 83 -20.21 -2.83 9.57
CA ASN A 83 -20.83 -2.35 8.34
C ASN A 83 -20.51 -0.86 8.09
N LYS A 84 -20.52 -0.03 9.14
CA LYS A 84 -20.17 1.39 9.02
C LYS A 84 -18.69 1.57 8.67
N LYS A 85 -17.78 0.80 9.29
CA LYS A 85 -16.35 0.82 8.96
C LYS A 85 -16.12 0.39 7.51
N GLN A 86 -16.81 -0.66 7.06
CA GLN A 86 -16.76 -1.15 5.69
C GLN A 86 -17.28 -0.11 4.70
N GLN A 87 -18.41 0.53 4.99
CA GLN A 87 -18.97 1.59 4.14
C GLN A 87 -18.02 2.78 4.01
N ILE A 88 -17.39 3.22 5.10
CA ILE A 88 -16.41 4.32 5.04
C ILE A 88 -15.17 3.90 4.24
N THR A 89 -14.75 2.64 4.34
CA THR A 89 -13.63 2.09 3.56
C THR A 89 -13.96 2.07 2.07
N GLN A 90 -15.14 1.60 1.69
CA GLN A 90 -15.64 1.65 0.31
C GLN A 90 -15.71 3.08 -0.21
N ASN A 91 -16.26 4.01 0.57
CA ASN A 91 -16.30 5.42 0.18
C ASN A 91 -14.89 6.02 -0.02
N PHE A 92 -13.90 5.57 0.75
CA PHE A 92 -12.50 5.97 0.56
C PHE A 92 -11.91 5.37 -0.73
N GLU A 93 -12.17 4.09 -1.00
CA GLU A 93 -11.75 3.41 -2.22
C GLU A 93 -12.36 4.07 -3.46
N ASP A 94 -13.67 4.30 -3.46
CA ASP A 94 -14.40 4.97 -4.55
C ASP A 94 -13.86 6.38 -4.79
N ALA A 95 -13.69 7.17 -3.73
CA ALA A 95 -13.10 8.50 -3.84
C ALA A 95 -11.65 8.47 -4.36
N SER A 96 -10.88 7.45 -3.94
CA SER A 96 -9.51 7.24 -4.42
C SER A 96 -9.48 6.85 -5.89
N LEU A 97 -10.44 6.06 -6.37
CA LEU A 97 -10.57 5.71 -7.79
C LEU A 97 -10.96 6.92 -8.63
N LEU A 98 -11.89 7.75 -8.13
CA LEU A 98 -12.35 8.98 -8.79
C LEU A 98 -11.34 10.13 -8.69
N ARG A 99 -10.26 9.98 -7.92
CA ARG A 99 -9.23 11.01 -7.69
C ARG A 99 -9.81 12.31 -7.13
N ASP A 100 -10.82 12.23 -6.27
CA ASP A 100 -11.39 13.41 -5.59
C ASP A 100 -10.65 13.67 -4.25
N PRO A 101 -9.70 14.64 -4.19
CA PRO A 101 -8.88 14.86 -3.00
C PRO A 101 -9.69 15.30 -1.78
N LYS A 102 -10.81 16.03 -1.99
CA LYS A 102 -11.67 16.50 -0.89
C LYS A 102 -12.42 15.35 -0.25
N GLN A 103 -12.95 14.43 -1.07
CA GLN A 103 -13.64 13.25 -0.56
C GLN A 103 -12.67 12.23 0.05
N VAL A 104 -11.50 12.03 -0.57
CA VAL A 104 -10.45 11.16 -0.04
C VAL A 104 -10.02 11.59 1.35
N SER A 105 -9.67 12.87 1.54
CA SER A 105 -9.28 13.39 2.86
C SER A 105 -10.40 13.29 3.89
N LYS A 106 -11.64 13.60 3.52
CA LYS A 106 -12.81 13.49 4.40
C LYS A 106 -13.07 12.05 4.84
N SER A 107 -13.01 11.09 3.92
CA SER A 107 -13.22 9.67 4.22
C SER A 107 -12.06 9.10 5.03
N TYR A 108 -10.82 9.46 4.68
CA TYR A 108 -9.63 9.05 5.42
C TYR A 108 -9.64 9.55 6.87
N ASN A 109 -10.00 10.81 7.11
CA ASN A 109 -10.09 11.37 8.47
C ASN A 109 -11.11 10.63 9.34
N LYS A 110 -12.16 10.05 8.75
CA LYS A 110 -13.12 9.19 9.48
C LYS A 110 -12.57 7.79 9.77
N LEU A 111 -11.62 7.32 8.96
CA LEU A 111 -10.95 6.03 9.15
C LEU A 111 -9.75 6.13 10.09
N LEU A 112 -9.18 7.33 10.23
CA LEU A 112 -7.93 7.57 10.96
C LEU A 112 -8.08 7.20 12.45
N ASN A 113 -7.53 6.05 12.81
CA ASN A 113 -7.41 5.55 14.17
C ASN A 113 -6.19 4.61 14.26
N GLN A 114 -5.90 4.10 15.45
CA GLN A 114 -4.77 3.18 15.64
C GLN A 114 -4.93 1.86 14.87
N GLU A 115 -6.16 1.44 14.60
CA GLU A 115 -6.49 0.20 13.88
C GLU A 115 -6.54 0.37 12.35
N THR A 116 -6.31 1.58 11.81
CA THR A 116 -6.38 1.79 10.36
C THR A 116 -5.29 0.96 9.68
N PRO A 117 -5.62 0.08 8.72
CA PRO A 117 -4.65 -0.70 7.98
C PRO A 117 -3.58 0.18 7.33
N LEU A 118 -2.33 -0.32 7.33
CA LEU A 118 -1.19 0.38 6.73
C LEU A 118 -1.43 0.65 5.23
N SER A 119 -2.04 -0.29 4.52
CA SER A 119 -2.41 -0.15 3.10
C SER A 119 -3.24 1.10 2.82
N ILE A 120 -4.24 1.39 3.66
CA ILE A 120 -5.09 2.59 3.52
C ILE A 120 -4.27 3.86 3.77
N ARG A 121 -3.36 3.83 4.75
CA ARG A 121 -2.48 4.98 5.05
C ARG A 121 -1.53 5.28 3.90
N VAL A 122 -0.92 4.25 3.32
CA VAL A 122 -0.04 4.36 2.15
C VAL A 122 -0.84 4.86 0.95
N GLN A 123 -1.99 4.25 0.65
CA GLN A 123 -2.86 4.68 -0.45
C GLN A 123 -3.31 6.13 -0.31
N TYR A 124 -3.61 6.58 0.92
CA TYR A 124 -3.92 7.98 1.19
C TYR A 124 -2.74 8.90 0.85
N ILE A 125 -1.52 8.55 1.28
CA ILE A 125 -0.33 9.31 0.90
C ILE A 125 -0.17 9.33 -0.62
N GLU A 126 -0.38 8.23 -1.33
CA GLU A 126 -0.34 8.22 -2.81
C GLU A 126 -1.36 9.18 -3.44
N GLN A 127 -2.58 9.26 -2.89
CA GLN A 127 -3.60 10.21 -3.36
C GLN A 127 -3.22 11.68 -3.13
N LEU A 128 -2.39 11.97 -2.13
CA LEU A 128 -1.95 13.33 -1.86
C LEU A 128 -1.08 13.90 -3.00
N ARG A 129 -0.56 13.09 -3.94
CA ARG A 129 0.19 13.59 -5.10
C ARG A 129 -0.62 14.54 -5.99
N TYR A 130 -1.96 14.50 -5.92
CA TYR A 130 -2.84 15.38 -6.68
C TYR A 130 -3.13 16.72 -5.99
N GLU A 131 -2.68 16.90 -4.74
CA GLU A 131 -2.94 18.11 -3.94
C GLU A 131 -1.65 18.73 -3.37
N LYS A 132 -0.65 17.91 -3.03
CA LYS A 132 0.54 18.28 -2.27
C LYS A 132 1.80 18.27 -3.13
N SER A 133 2.80 19.02 -2.69
CA SER A 133 4.11 19.04 -3.34
C SER A 133 4.91 17.76 -3.08
N ALA A 134 5.92 17.51 -3.90
CA ALA A 134 6.87 16.42 -3.72
C ALA A 134 7.51 16.41 -2.32
N GLU A 135 7.94 17.57 -1.83
CA GLU A 135 8.60 17.71 -0.52
C GLU A 135 7.67 17.32 0.64
N GLU A 136 6.42 17.77 0.59
CA GLU A 136 5.43 17.41 1.61
C GLU A 136 5.13 15.90 1.58
N MET A 137 5.07 15.32 0.39
CA MET A 137 4.88 13.88 0.21
C MET A 137 6.05 13.07 0.79
N LEU A 138 7.29 13.47 0.51
CA LEU A 138 8.48 12.84 1.09
C LEU A 138 8.46 12.93 2.62
N LYS A 139 8.05 14.07 3.19
CA LYS A 139 7.91 14.24 4.64
C LYS A 139 6.86 13.29 5.22
N LYS A 140 5.71 13.12 4.55
CA LYS A 140 4.66 12.17 4.97
C LYS A 140 5.15 10.72 4.95
N TYR A 141 5.90 10.32 3.92
CA TYR A 141 6.51 9.00 3.89
C TYR A 141 7.58 8.82 4.97
N ALA A 142 8.40 9.84 5.25
CA ALA A 142 9.36 9.81 6.34
C ALA A 142 8.67 9.62 7.71
N GLU A 143 7.59 10.35 7.98
CA GLU A 143 6.75 10.19 9.18
C GLU A 143 6.12 8.80 9.29
N LEU A 144 5.80 8.16 8.16
CA LEU A 144 5.25 6.81 8.14
C LEU A 144 6.34 5.75 8.36
N ARG A 145 7.53 5.95 7.75
CA ARG A 145 8.70 5.07 7.90
C ARG A 145 9.22 5.03 9.34
N THR A 146 9.19 6.15 10.07
CA THR A 146 9.61 6.14 11.49
C THR A 146 8.71 5.25 12.36
N LYS A 147 7.42 5.15 12.02
CA LYS A 147 6.43 4.32 12.73
C LYS A 147 6.47 2.84 12.31
N PHE A 148 6.77 2.58 11.04
CA PHE A 148 6.76 1.23 10.44
C PHE A 148 8.12 0.92 9.79
N GLN A 149 9.16 0.84 10.62
CA GLN A 149 10.53 0.59 10.17
C GLN A 149 10.66 -0.77 9.47
N GLY A 150 11.41 -0.83 8.37
CA GLY A 150 11.63 -2.06 7.60
C GLY A 150 10.39 -2.63 6.90
N ASN A 151 9.27 -1.89 6.83
CA ASN A 151 8.06 -2.39 6.17
C ASN A 151 8.06 -2.04 4.68
N LEU A 152 8.07 -3.06 3.82
CA LEU A 152 8.07 -2.90 2.36
C LEU A 152 6.86 -2.13 1.82
N GLN A 153 5.69 -2.20 2.46
CA GLN A 153 4.50 -1.44 2.05
C GLN A 153 4.72 0.08 2.12
N VAL A 154 5.67 0.53 2.96
CA VAL A 154 6.05 1.93 3.07
C VAL A 154 7.29 2.22 2.23
N LEU A 155 8.30 1.35 2.28
CA LEU A 155 9.58 1.58 1.63
C LEU A 155 9.47 1.60 0.10
N LEU A 156 8.64 0.74 -0.50
CA LEU A 156 8.53 0.66 -1.97
C LEU A 156 7.88 1.92 -2.59
N PRO A 157 6.71 2.38 -2.12
CA PRO A 157 6.14 3.64 -2.64
C PRO A 157 7.02 4.85 -2.32
N TYR A 158 7.73 4.82 -1.19
CA TYR A 158 8.65 5.89 -0.83
C TYR A 158 9.87 5.94 -1.75
N LEU A 159 10.48 4.78 -2.06
CA LEU A 159 11.56 4.67 -3.05
C LEU A 159 11.08 5.15 -4.42
N LYS A 160 9.90 4.71 -4.85
CA LYS A 160 9.31 5.13 -6.12
C LYS A 160 9.20 6.66 -6.21
N LEU A 161 8.65 7.30 -5.17
CA LEU A 161 8.56 8.75 -5.12
C LEU A 161 9.94 9.40 -5.17
N ALA A 162 10.92 8.90 -4.40
CA ALA A 162 12.28 9.43 -4.39
C ALA A 162 12.94 9.37 -5.78
N CYS A 163 12.76 8.28 -6.53
CA CYS A 163 13.22 8.19 -7.92
C CYS A 163 12.48 9.17 -8.84
N GLU A 164 11.14 9.27 -8.72
CA GLU A 164 10.33 10.20 -9.52
C GLU A 164 10.76 11.66 -9.35
N VAL A 165 11.14 12.06 -8.13
CA VAL A 165 11.58 13.42 -7.82
C VAL A 165 13.10 13.62 -7.93
N SER A 166 13.83 12.60 -8.37
CA SER A 166 15.29 12.64 -8.51
C SER A 166 16.06 12.91 -7.21
N GLU A 167 15.52 12.50 -6.06
CA GLU A 167 16.18 12.55 -4.75
C GLU A 167 17.10 11.34 -4.56
N TRP A 168 18.22 11.36 -5.30
CA TRP A 168 19.10 10.20 -5.49
C TRP A 168 19.75 9.68 -4.21
N ASP A 169 20.19 10.56 -3.31
CA ASP A 169 20.79 10.15 -2.04
C ASP A 169 19.78 9.47 -1.10
N LEU A 170 18.48 9.80 -1.25
CA LEU A 170 17.40 9.10 -0.55
C LEU A 170 17.09 7.77 -1.23
N ALA A 171 17.02 7.75 -2.56
CA ALA A 171 16.77 6.54 -3.34
C ALA A 171 17.84 5.46 -3.07
N GLU A 172 19.11 5.83 -2.99
CA GLU A 172 20.21 4.94 -2.64
C GLU A 172 20.01 4.30 -1.25
N ARG A 173 19.78 5.14 -0.23
CA ARG A 173 19.57 4.69 1.15
C ARG A 173 18.37 3.75 1.28
N LEU A 174 17.25 4.09 0.65
CA LEU A 174 16.04 3.26 0.65
C LEU A 174 16.26 1.95 -0.09
N SER A 175 16.95 1.98 -1.22
CA SER A 175 17.24 0.77 -2.00
C SER A 175 18.12 -0.20 -1.21
N HIS A 176 19.17 0.28 -0.55
CA HIS A 176 19.99 -0.55 0.33
C HIS A 176 19.22 -1.08 1.54
N GLU A 177 18.32 -0.30 2.13
CA GLU A 177 17.44 -0.79 3.20
C GLU A 177 16.54 -1.93 2.71
N ILE A 178 15.91 -1.77 1.55
CA ILE A 178 15.06 -2.81 0.96
C ILE A 178 15.87 -4.07 0.64
N LEU A 179 17.06 -3.94 0.05
CA LEU A 179 17.92 -5.07 -0.28
C LEU A 179 18.43 -5.83 0.96
N ARG A 180 18.56 -5.17 2.11
CA ARG A 180 18.86 -5.85 3.39
C ARG A 180 17.71 -6.71 3.89
N ILE A 181 16.47 -6.30 3.61
CA ILE A 181 15.25 -7.02 4.02
C ILE A 181 14.95 -8.15 3.04
N THR A 182 14.91 -7.81 1.76
CA THR A 182 14.62 -8.71 0.64
C THR A 182 15.76 -8.60 -0.37
N PRO A 183 16.75 -9.50 -0.28
CA PRO A 183 17.82 -9.56 -1.26
C PRO A 183 17.26 -9.69 -2.68
N ASP A 184 17.87 -8.98 -3.63
CA ASP A 184 17.52 -8.96 -5.05
C ASP A 184 16.09 -8.48 -5.37
N HIS A 185 15.52 -7.61 -4.54
CA HIS A 185 14.24 -6.98 -4.84
C HIS A 185 14.32 -6.11 -6.11
N PRO A 186 13.49 -6.34 -7.14
CA PRO A 186 13.63 -5.71 -8.46
C PRO A 186 13.56 -4.18 -8.40
N ASP A 187 12.58 -3.62 -7.67
CA ASP A 187 12.41 -2.15 -7.59
C ASP A 187 13.60 -1.46 -6.91
N ALA A 188 14.26 -2.13 -5.96
CA ALA A 188 15.43 -1.60 -5.28
C ALA A 188 16.68 -1.67 -6.16
N LEU A 189 16.84 -2.76 -6.93
CA LEU A 189 17.90 -2.85 -7.94
C LEU A 189 17.73 -1.79 -9.03
N GLU A 190 16.50 -1.52 -9.48
CA GLU A 190 16.21 -0.46 -10.45
C GLU A 190 16.45 0.94 -9.87
N GLY A 191 16.10 1.17 -8.59
CA GLY A 191 16.42 2.40 -7.88
C GLY A 191 17.92 2.67 -7.82
N LEU A 192 18.72 1.66 -7.44
CA LEU A 192 20.19 1.77 -7.47
C LEU A 192 20.75 1.96 -8.87
N ARG A 193 20.19 1.26 -9.87
CA ARG A 193 20.58 1.43 -11.27
C ARG A 193 20.43 2.89 -11.70
N GLN A 194 19.28 3.51 -11.44
CA GLN A 194 19.04 4.92 -11.79
C GLN A 194 19.97 5.87 -11.03
N PHE A 195 20.22 5.61 -9.74
CA PHE A 195 21.21 6.34 -8.95
C PHE A 195 22.61 6.28 -9.58
N TYR A 196 23.09 5.10 -9.93
CA TYR A 196 24.41 4.90 -10.53
C TYR A 196 24.52 5.55 -11.91
N ILE A 197 23.47 5.49 -12.74
CA ILE A 197 23.42 6.20 -14.02
C ILE A 197 23.58 7.71 -13.81
N THR A 198 22.84 8.31 -12.87
CA THR A 198 22.96 9.76 -12.58
C THR A 198 24.34 10.13 -12.08
N ARG A 199 24.98 9.28 -11.27
CA ARG A 199 26.35 9.49 -10.77
C ARG A 199 27.43 9.16 -11.81
N GLN A 200 27.07 8.65 -12.98
CA GLN A 200 27.98 8.12 -14.01
C GLN A 200 28.91 7.02 -13.47
N ASP A 201 28.44 6.27 -12.47
CA ASP A 201 29.12 5.08 -11.98
C ASP A 201 28.64 3.86 -12.77
N TRP A 202 29.31 3.60 -13.88
CA TRP A 202 28.89 2.55 -14.81
C TRP A 202 29.14 1.16 -14.24
N VAL A 203 30.17 0.98 -13.41
CA VAL A 203 30.51 -0.31 -12.79
C VAL A 203 29.42 -0.73 -11.80
N GLY A 204 28.97 0.19 -10.94
CA GLY A 204 27.84 -0.03 -10.04
C GLY A 204 26.55 -0.35 -10.81
N CYS A 205 26.29 0.40 -11.89
CA CYS A 205 25.11 0.24 -12.75
C CYS A 205 25.02 -1.17 -13.37
N ILE A 206 26.07 -1.63 -14.05
CA ILE A 206 26.05 -2.93 -14.75
C ILE A 206 25.89 -4.12 -13.77
N GLY A 207 26.30 -3.95 -12.51
CA GLY A 207 26.05 -4.93 -11.46
C GLY A 207 24.57 -5.10 -11.16
N GLN A 208 23.83 -4.00 -11.04
CA GLN A 208 22.37 -4.05 -10.83
C GLN A 208 21.66 -4.60 -12.06
N GLU A 209 22.03 -4.11 -13.25
CA GLU A 209 21.44 -4.55 -14.52
C GLU A 209 21.63 -6.05 -14.76
N ARG A 210 22.80 -6.61 -14.42
CA ARG A 210 23.06 -8.04 -14.51
C ARG A 210 22.09 -8.84 -13.63
N GLU A 211 21.94 -8.49 -12.36
CA GLU A 211 21.08 -9.26 -11.46
C GLU A 211 19.60 -9.16 -11.89
N LEU A 212 19.18 -8.00 -12.41
CA LEU A 212 17.87 -7.82 -13.04
C LEU A 212 17.69 -8.70 -14.29
N LEU A 213 18.64 -8.66 -15.23
CA LEU A 213 18.57 -9.46 -16.46
C LEU A 213 18.62 -10.97 -16.17
N LYS A 214 19.39 -11.39 -15.17
CA LYS A 214 19.53 -12.80 -14.79
C LYS A 214 18.24 -13.38 -14.20
N LYS A 215 17.51 -12.60 -13.39
CA LYS A 215 16.28 -13.08 -12.71
C LYS A 215 15.00 -12.79 -13.48
N PHE A 216 14.96 -11.69 -14.23
CA PHE A 216 13.75 -11.18 -14.85
C PHE A 216 13.88 -11.05 -16.37
N SER A 217 14.72 -11.87 -17.02
CA SER A 217 14.93 -11.84 -18.48
C SER A 217 13.62 -11.87 -19.26
N GLY A 218 13.46 -10.96 -20.21
CA GLY A 218 12.27 -10.90 -21.08
C GLY A 218 11.04 -10.23 -20.44
N SER A 219 11.16 -9.71 -19.21
CA SER A 219 10.12 -8.95 -18.54
C SER A 219 10.13 -7.47 -18.94
N LEU A 220 9.04 -6.76 -18.61
CA LEU A 220 8.91 -5.32 -18.87
C LEU A 220 10.01 -4.49 -18.22
N ILE A 221 10.39 -4.80 -16.96
CA ILE A 221 11.44 -4.06 -16.24
C ILE A 221 12.80 -4.19 -16.94
N THR A 222 13.08 -5.36 -17.53
CA THR A 222 14.34 -5.60 -18.25
C THR A 222 14.34 -5.16 -19.70
N LYS A 223 13.19 -4.73 -20.26
CA LYS A 223 13.09 -4.40 -21.70
C LYS A 223 14.03 -3.27 -22.08
N ASN A 224 13.99 -2.17 -21.33
CA ASN A 224 14.87 -1.02 -21.58
C ASN A 224 16.34 -1.35 -21.26
N ILE A 225 16.56 -2.17 -20.23
CA ILE A 225 17.90 -2.63 -19.85
C ILE A 225 18.52 -3.43 -20.99
N SER A 226 17.79 -4.37 -21.59
CA SER A 226 18.31 -5.20 -22.69
C SER A 226 18.75 -4.40 -23.91
N LEU A 227 18.21 -3.19 -24.11
CA LEU A 227 18.58 -2.29 -25.21
C LEU A 227 19.79 -1.41 -24.87
N THR A 228 19.99 -1.07 -23.59
CA THR A 228 20.99 -0.08 -23.14
C THR A 228 22.21 -0.71 -22.46
N HIS A 229 22.09 -1.95 -22.01
CA HIS A 229 23.12 -2.65 -21.24
C HIS A 229 24.45 -2.77 -21.97
N GLU A 230 24.43 -2.96 -23.29
CA GLU A 230 25.65 -3.02 -24.09
C GLU A 230 26.45 -1.72 -24.01
N ASP A 231 25.79 -0.58 -24.17
CA ASP A 231 26.40 0.74 -24.04
C ASP A 231 26.95 0.97 -22.62
N HIS A 232 26.20 0.56 -21.60
CA HIS A 232 26.65 0.67 -20.21
C HIS A 232 27.87 -0.22 -19.91
N LEU A 233 27.94 -1.43 -20.49
CA LEU A 233 29.13 -2.29 -20.39
C LEU A 233 30.36 -1.64 -21.01
N GLN A 234 30.21 -1.00 -22.18
CA GLN A 234 31.31 -0.29 -22.83
C GLN A 234 31.80 0.89 -21.99
N LYS A 235 30.86 1.66 -21.41
CA LYS A 235 31.20 2.76 -20.48
C LYS A 235 31.89 2.27 -19.21
N ALA A 236 31.45 1.13 -18.65
CA ALA A 236 32.08 0.51 -17.49
C ALA A 236 33.52 0.06 -17.78
N LEU A 237 33.77 -0.53 -18.96
CA LEU A 237 35.12 -0.93 -19.37
C LEU A 237 36.08 0.27 -19.53
N ARG A 238 35.58 1.40 -20.04
CA ARG A 238 36.36 2.64 -20.12
C ARG A 238 36.67 3.22 -18.73
N GLN A 239 35.77 3.05 -17.77
CA GLN A 239 35.94 3.55 -16.39
C GLN A 239 36.90 2.66 -15.57
N ASP A 240 36.71 1.34 -15.62
CA ASP A 240 37.55 0.33 -14.99
C ASP A 240 37.78 -0.84 -15.96
N PRO A 241 38.97 -0.90 -16.61
CA PRO A 241 39.30 -1.94 -17.59
C PRO A 241 39.20 -3.36 -17.04
N LYS A 242 39.39 -3.57 -15.73
CA LYS A 242 39.43 -4.91 -15.13
C LYS A 242 38.10 -5.35 -14.52
N CYS A 243 37.08 -4.50 -14.53
CA CYS A 243 35.80 -4.77 -13.85
C CYS A 243 35.10 -6.03 -14.39
N LEU A 244 35.29 -6.38 -15.67
CA LEU A 244 34.63 -7.52 -16.31
C LEU A 244 35.49 -8.81 -16.38
N SER A 245 36.71 -8.81 -15.85
CA SER A 245 37.67 -9.93 -15.97
C SER A 245 37.08 -11.29 -15.56
N ASN A 246 36.35 -11.32 -14.45
CA ASN A 246 35.68 -12.52 -13.92
C ASN A 246 34.15 -12.52 -14.16
N TRP A 247 33.65 -11.70 -15.08
CA TRP A 247 32.22 -11.54 -15.32
C TRP A 247 31.65 -12.68 -16.17
N SER A 248 30.49 -13.19 -15.77
CA SER A 248 29.75 -14.22 -16.51
C SER A 248 28.63 -13.58 -17.33
N PHE A 249 28.70 -13.70 -18.65
CA PHE A 249 27.72 -13.15 -19.58
C PHE A 249 26.58 -14.13 -19.93
N ARG A 250 26.39 -15.20 -19.15
CA ARG A 250 25.35 -16.23 -19.41
C ARG A 250 23.92 -15.69 -19.35
N TYR A 251 23.72 -14.52 -18.74
CA TYR A 251 22.42 -13.85 -18.66
C TYR A 251 22.05 -13.11 -19.95
N LEU A 252 22.99 -12.96 -20.90
CA LEU A 252 22.73 -12.36 -22.19
C LEU A 252 22.21 -13.42 -23.17
N PRO A 253 21.23 -13.07 -24.02
CA PRO A 253 20.67 -14.01 -25.01
C PRO A 253 21.66 -14.35 -26.12
N GLN A 254 22.61 -13.44 -26.42
CA GLN A 254 23.64 -13.63 -27.44
C GLN A 254 25.01 -13.77 -26.77
N LYS A 255 25.87 -14.61 -27.36
CA LYS A 255 27.26 -14.73 -26.92
C LYS A 255 28.02 -13.45 -27.27
N ARG A 256 28.50 -12.75 -26.25
CA ARG A 256 29.40 -11.59 -26.40
C ARG A 256 30.76 -12.03 -26.92
N ASP A 257 31.30 -11.32 -27.90
CA ASP A 257 32.69 -11.47 -28.31
C ASP A 257 33.59 -10.57 -27.47
N LYS A 258 34.40 -11.18 -26.60
CA LYS A 258 35.37 -10.48 -25.74
C LYS A 258 36.46 -9.75 -26.53
N LYS A 259 36.65 -10.04 -27.82
CA LYS A 259 37.62 -9.30 -28.65
C LYS A 259 37.24 -7.83 -28.80
N ASN A 260 35.95 -7.51 -28.75
CA ASN A 260 35.43 -6.15 -28.85
C ASN A 260 35.64 -5.34 -27.56
N ASP A 261 35.94 -6.01 -26.44
CA ASP A 261 36.19 -5.35 -25.15
C ASP A 261 37.63 -4.82 -25.06
N LYS A 262 38.60 -5.48 -25.72
CA LYS A 262 40.03 -5.12 -25.71
C LYS A 262 40.34 -3.65 -26.07
N PRO A 263 39.77 -3.06 -27.14
CA PRO A 263 40.03 -1.64 -27.42
C PRO A 263 39.49 -0.74 -26.31
N LEU A 264 38.34 -1.08 -25.70
CA LEU A 264 37.73 -0.30 -24.63
C LEU A 264 38.53 -0.40 -23.31
N GLU A 265 39.06 -1.59 -23.00
CA GLU A 265 39.99 -1.82 -21.89
C GLU A 265 41.25 -0.95 -22.06
N ALA A 266 41.83 -0.91 -23.26
CA ALA A 266 43.01 -0.11 -23.56
C ALA A 266 42.75 1.40 -23.42
N ILE A 267 41.57 1.88 -23.85
CA ILE A 267 41.14 3.27 -23.65
C ILE A 267 41.09 3.60 -22.15
N GLY A 268 40.46 2.74 -21.35
CA GLY A 268 40.35 2.97 -19.91
C GLY A 268 41.71 2.91 -19.18
N GLU A 269 42.59 1.99 -19.58
CA GLU A 269 43.95 1.87 -19.03
C GLU A 269 44.80 3.10 -19.36
N ALA A 270 44.76 3.56 -20.61
CA ALA A 270 45.43 4.78 -21.04
C ALA A 270 44.92 6.02 -20.26
N ALA A 271 43.61 6.14 -20.06
CA ALA A 271 43.03 7.24 -19.29
C ALA A 271 43.47 7.23 -17.81
N GLN A 272 43.62 6.04 -17.20
CA GLN A 272 44.16 5.92 -15.84
C GLN A 272 45.64 6.34 -15.79
N LEU A 273 46.44 5.89 -16.76
CA LEU A 273 47.86 6.26 -16.88
C LEU A 273 48.06 7.77 -17.09
N GLN A 274 47.25 8.40 -17.95
CA GLN A 274 47.25 9.85 -18.14
C GLN A 274 46.94 10.62 -16.85
N LYS A 275 45.93 10.19 -16.08
CA LYS A 275 45.61 10.81 -14.77
C LYS A 275 46.76 10.71 -13.78
N SER A 276 47.59 9.67 -13.90
CA SER A 276 48.82 9.51 -13.10
C SER A 276 50.05 10.22 -13.68
N GLY A 277 49.93 10.93 -14.80
CA GLY A 277 51.01 11.66 -15.47
C GLY A 277 51.91 10.81 -16.38
N MET A 278 51.54 9.55 -16.64
CA MET A 278 52.34 8.58 -17.41
C MET A 278 51.97 8.58 -18.90
N PHE A 279 52.09 9.74 -19.56
CA PHE A 279 51.62 9.94 -20.95
C PHE A 279 52.29 9.02 -21.99
N LEU A 280 53.60 8.77 -21.87
CA LEU A 280 54.32 7.87 -22.79
C LEU A 280 53.83 6.41 -22.70
N GLU A 281 53.47 5.96 -21.51
CA GLU A 281 52.93 4.62 -21.31
C GLU A 281 51.49 4.54 -21.80
N ALA A 282 50.68 5.58 -21.56
CA ALA A 282 49.34 5.69 -22.13
C ALA A 282 49.35 5.61 -23.67
N ALA A 283 50.23 6.38 -24.33
CA ALA A 283 50.39 6.34 -25.78
C ALA A 283 50.86 4.96 -26.28
N ARG A 284 51.74 4.29 -25.54
CA ARG A 284 52.18 2.92 -25.87
C ARG A 284 51.02 1.94 -25.81
N VAL A 285 50.21 1.97 -24.74
CA VAL A 285 49.04 1.10 -24.57
C VAL A 285 48.04 1.30 -25.72
N LEU A 286 47.73 2.55 -26.08
CA LEU A 286 46.83 2.86 -27.19
C LEU A 286 47.39 2.37 -28.54
N LYS A 287 48.68 2.60 -28.80
CA LYS A 287 49.35 2.16 -30.03
C LYS A 287 49.33 0.64 -30.17
N GLU A 288 49.74 -0.09 -29.13
CA GLU A 288 49.77 -1.56 -29.16
C GLU A 288 48.36 -2.15 -29.33
N ALA A 289 47.35 -1.54 -28.71
CA ALA A 289 45.96 -1.94 -28.89
C ALA A 289 45.48 -1.68 -30.33
N PHE A 290 45.85 -0.54 -30.91
CA PHE A 290 45.50 -0.20 -32.29
C PHE A 290 46.13 -1.17 -33.29
N GLU A 291 47.43 -1.47 -33.16
CA GLU A 291 48.12 -2.42 -34.04
C GLU A 291 47.47 -3.82 -34.02
N ARG A 292 46.84 -4.19 -32.90
CA ARG A 292 46.17 -5.49 -32.74
C ARG A 292 44.71 -5.52 -33.17
N THR A 293 44.00 -4.39 -33.09
CA THR A 293 42.54 -4.34 -33.27
C THR A 293 42.08 -3.50 -34.45
N ALA A 294 42.96 -2.62 -34.97
CA ALA A 294 42.66 -1.61 -35.99
C ALA A 294 41.44 -0.73 -35.64
N PHE A 295 41.17 -0.53 -34.33
CA PHE A 295 40.02 0.25 -33.88
C PHE A 295 40.31 1.76 -33.98
N PRO A 296 39.62 2.51 -34.85
CA PRO A 296 40.01 3.87 -35.23
C PRO A 296 39.97 4.89 -34.07
N GLU A 297 39.06 4.74 -33.11
CA GLU A 297 38.98 5.62 -31.92
C GLU A 297 40.29 5.62 -31.10
N LEU A 298 41.07 4.53 -31.15
CA LEU A 298 42.38 4.47 -30.50
C LEU A 298 43.40 5.42 -31.14
N LEU A 299 43.29 5.65 -32.44
CA LEU A 299 44.19 6.56 -33.18
C LEU A 299 43.85 8.02 -32.85
N GLU A 300 42.56 8.36 -32.82
CA GLU A 300 42.06 9.68 -32.43
C GLU A 300 42.55 10.05 -31.02
N LEU A 301 42.39 9.15 -30.06
CA LEU A 301 42.87 9.37 -28.69
C LEU A 301 44.40 9.48 -28.60
N LEU A 302 45.13 8.79 -29.49
CA LEU A 302 46.59 8.87 -29.54
C LEU A 302 47.09 10.23 -30.03
N GLU A 303 46.31 10.93 -30.86
CA GLU A 303 46.61 12.31 -31.28
C GLU A 303 46.41 13.34 -30.15
N GLU A 304 45.64 12.98 -29.12
CA GLU A 304 45.32 13.84 -27.96
C GLU A 304 46.21 13.60 -26.72
N VAL A 305 47.03 12.54 -26.70
CA VAL A 305 47.93 12.16 -25.58
C VAL A 305 49.25 12.93 -25.61
#